data_AF-A0A1S3YDL6-F1
#
_entry.id   AF-A0A1S3YDL6-F1
#
_cell.length_a   1.000
_cell.length_b   1.000
_cell.length_c   1.000
_cell.angle_alpha   90.00
_cell.angle_beta   90.00
_cell.angle_gamma   90.00
#
_symmetry.space_group_name_H-M   'P 1'
#
loop_
_entity.id
_entity.type
_entity.pdbx_description
1 polymer ?
#
loop_
_entity_poly.entity_id
_entity_poly.type
_entity_poly.pdbx_seq_one_letter_code
_entity_poly.pdbx_strand_id
1 'polypeptide(L)'
;MVIGGGDDTTINHVKFTTTDKLKWSITHERYEDLEDSIVFDKLDASGLSFPHYDTLVITLRIANTDVKRIMVDDGNGVCIIHPRVLTQMRLKDKIIPRCITLTGFNNAVERTSGEILLPVLAGGFTLETMFHVMD
;
A
#
# COMPACT_ATOMS: atom_id res chain seq x y z
N MET A 1 -3.26 -9.02 3.63
CA MET A 1 -1.88 -9.02 3.15
C MET A 1 -1.79 -10.24 2.23
N VAL A 2 -1.47 -10.03 0.94
CA VAL A 2 -1.69 -10.95 -0.21
C VAL A 2 -0.53 -10.79 -1.19
N ILE A 3 -0.08 -11.85 -1.87
CA ILE A 3 0.80 -11.77 -3.05
C ILE A 3 0.21 -12.60 -4.18
N GLY A 4 0.13 -12.03 -5.38
CA GLY A 4 -0.12 -12.72 -6.64
C GLY A 4 0.85 -12.19 -7.70
N GLY A 5 1.62 -13.08 -8.32
CA GLY A 5 2.69 -12.72 -9.24
C GLY A 5 2.22 -12.46 -10.68
N GLY A 6 2.90 -11.49 -11.31
CA GLY A 6 3.38 -11.61 -12.69
C GLY A 6 2.57 -10.95 -13.80
N ASP A 7 2.73 -9.64 -13.98
CA ASP A 7 3.21 -9.02 -15.22
C ASP A 7 3.61 -7.55 -15.00
N ASP A 8 4.67 -7.16 -15.72
CA ASP A 8 5.49 -5.96 -15.53
C ASP A 8 4.70 -4.70 -15.94
N THR A 9 3.87 -4.17 -15.04
CA THR A 9 3.27 -2.85 -15.21
C THR A 9 4.02 -1.87 -14.31
N THR A 10 4.75 -0.97 -14.96
CA THR A 10 5.64 0.01 -14.34
C THR A 10 4.86 0.94 -13.39
N ILE A 11 4.92 0.64 -12.09
CA ILE A 11 4.50 1.51 -11.01
C ILE A 11 5.65 2.47 -10.73
N ASN A 12 5.63 3.63 -11.37
CA ASN A 12 6.49 4.74 -10.96
C ASN A 12 5.76 5.55 -9.89
N HIS A 13 6.43 5.67 -8.74
CA HIS A 13 6.39 6.72 -7.70
C HIS A 13 6.28 6.25 -6.25
N VAL A 14 6.04 4.96 -5.96
CA VAL A 14 6.47 4.33 -4.69
C VAL A 14 6.74 2.85 -4.95
N LYS A 15 7.99 2.42 -4.77
CA LYS A 15 8.42 1.03 -4.95
C LYS A 15 8.88 0.49 -3.60
N PHE A 16 8.08 -0.39 -2.99
CA PHE A 16 8.49 -1.16 -1.83
C PHE A 16 9.13 -2.46 -2.31
N THR A 17 10.44 -2.66 -2.08
CA THR A 17 11.12 -3.92 -2.39
C THR A 17 11.87 -4.45 -1.17
N THR A 18 11.42 -5.57 -0.61
CA THR A 18 12.16 -6.33 0.40
C THR A 18 13.21 -7.20 -0.29
N THR A 19 14.50 -6.90 -0.08
CA THR A 19 15.60 -7.71 -0.62
C THR A 19 16.05 -8.77 0.38
N ASP A 20 15.52 -9.98 0.24
CA ASP A 20 16.23 -11.19 0.66
C ASP A 20 16.54 -12.10 -0.53
N LYS A 21 17.82 -12.01 -0.91
CA LYS A 21 18.61 -12.94 -1.73
C LYS A 21 18.15 -13.18 -3.16
N LEU A 22 18.56 -12.28 -4.06
CA LEU A 22 19.12 -12.72 -5.34
C LEU A 22 20.40 -11.96 -5.67
N LYS A 23 21.51 -12.68 -5.66
CA LYS A 23 22.80 -12.23 -6.14
C LYS A 23 22.79 -12.36 -7.66
N TRP A 24 22.36 -11.33 -8.38
CA TRP A 24 22.70 -11.16 -9.79
C TRP A 24 22.84 -9.69 -10.12
N SER A 25 24.05 -9.34 -10.55
CA SER A 25 24.50 -8.04 -11.02
C SER A 25 23.59 -7.48 -12.12
N ILE A 26 22.94 -6.34 -11.87
CA ILE A 26 22.46 -5.47 -12.94
C ILE A 26 23.06 -4.09 -12.72
N THR A 27 23.96 -3.80 -13.64
CA THR A 27 24.73 -2.60 -13.86
C THR A 27 23.81 -1.37 -13.96
N HIS A 28 24.06 -0.38 -13.10
CA HIS A 28 24.15 1.06 -13.40
C HIS A 28 23.40 1.59 -14.64
N GLU A 29 22.06 1.54 -14.69
CA GLU A 29 21.32 2.24 -15.75
C GLU A 29 19.99 2.81 -15.21
N ARG A 30 19.93 4.15 -15.12
CA ARG A 30 18.75 5.03 -14.91
C ARG A 30 18.30 5.31 -13.47
N TYR A 31 19.07 6.20 -12.84
CA TYR A 31 18.79 6.88 -11.57
C TYR A 31 18.53 8.39 -11.81
N GLU A 32 17.49 8.76 -12.56
CA GLU A 32 17.18 10.20 -12.76
C GLU A 32 15.72 10.63 -12.48
N ASP A 33 14.82 9.74 -12.02
CA ASP A 33 13.41 10.10 -11.73
C ASP A 33 13.00 9.93 -10.23
N LEU A 34 13.97 9.92 -9.30
CA LEU A 34 13.71 9.60 -7.88
C LEU A 34 13.58 10.80 -6.94
N GLU A 35 13.62 12.05 -7.43
CA GLU A 35 13.62 13.25 -6.55
C GLU A 35 12.42 13.33 -5.60
N ASP A 36 11.26 12.78 -5.98
CA ASP A 36 10.00 12.88 -5.21
C ASP A 36 9.55 11.59 -4.51
N SER A 37 10.40 10.54 -4.49
CA SER A 37 10.03 9.24 -3.91
C SER A 37 10.52 9.07 -2.47
N ILE A 38 9.63 8.66 -1.56
CA ILE A 38 10.02 8.22 -0.21
C ILE A 38 10.48 6.77 -0.31
N VAL A 39 11.79 6.55 -0.16
CA VAL A 39 12.42 5.22 -0.20
C VAL A 39 13.00 4.91 1.16
N PHE A 40 12.75 3.69 1.65
CA PHE A 40 13.40 3.15 2.85
C PHE A 40 14.42 2.09 2.44
N ASP A 41 15.63 2.14 2.99
CA ASP A 41 16.69 1.19 2.68
C ASP A 41 17.18 0.41 3.92
N LYS A 42 18.20 -0.45 3.74
CA LYS A 42 18.74 -1.26 4.85
C LYS A 42 19.49 -0.43 5.89
N LEU A 43 19.92 0.78 5.56
CA LEU A 43 20.60 1.70 6.48
C LEU A 43 19.58 2.34 7.43
N ASP A 44 18.35 2.60 6.97
CA ASP A 44 17.25 3.08 7.82
C ASP A 44 16.84 2.06 8.90
N ALA A 45 17.18 0.78 8.67
CA ALA A 45 16.99 -0.29 9.65
C ALA A 45 18.20 -0.52 10.57
N SER A 46 19.25 0.30 10.48
CA SER A 46 20.43 0.16 11.33
C SER A 46 20.08 0.47 12.80
N GLY A 47 20.36 -0.49 13.69
CA GLY A 47 20.03 -0.39 15.11
C GLY A 47 18.67 -1.00 15.51
N LEU A 48 17.89 -1.51 14.55
CA LEU A 48 16.68 -2.29 14.80
C LEU A 48 17.03 -3.78 15.05
N SER A 49 16.43 -4.40 16.08
CA SER A 49 16.63 -5.81 16.40
C SER A 49 15.80 -6.75 15.52
N PHE A 50 16.43 -7.50 14.61
CA PHE A 50 15.72 -8.46 13.76
C PHE A 50 15.51 -9.83 14.42
N PRO A 51 14.42 -10.56 14.08
CA PRO A 51 13.38 -10.16 13.13
C PRO A 51 12.29 -9.31 13.80
N HIS A 52 11.96 -8.18 13.17
CA HIS A 52 10.69 -7.50 13.44
C HIS A 52 9.62 -8.16 12.57
N TYR A 53 8.60 -8.72 13.20
CA TYR A 53 7.41 -9.23 12.51
C TYR A 53 6.31 -8.17 12.40
N ASP A 54 6.57 -6.96 12.88
CA ASP A 54 5.60 -5.88 12.94
C ASP A 54 5.52 -5.17 11.58
N THR A 55 4.30 -5.00 11.07
CA THR A 55 4.05 -4.29 9.83
C THR A 55 4.30 -2.80 9.98
N LEU A 56 4.75 -2.14 8.91
CA LEU A 56 4.91 -0.69 8.91
C LEU A 56 3.53 -0.05 9.05
N VAL A 57 3.32 0.68 10.15
CA VAL A 57 2.09 1.43 10.40
C VAL A 57 2.39 2.92 10.31
N ILE A 58 1.80 3.58 9.31
CA ILE A 58 1.97 5.02 9.07
C ILE A 58 0.67 5.80 9.30
N THR A 59 0.81 7.11 9.46
CA THR A 59 -0.31 8.06 9.46
C THR A 59 -0.30 8.83 8.14
N LEU A 60 -1.42 8.83 7.42
CA LEU A 60 -1.61 9.65 6.22
C LEU A 60 -2.92 10.42 6.32
N ARG A 61 -3.00 11.52 5.58
CA ARG A 61 -4.25 12.28 5.47
C ARG A 61 -5.02 11.81 4.24
N ILE A 62 -6.19 11.22 4.45
CA ILE A 62 -7.06 10.68 3.41
C ILE A 62 -8.35 11.48 3.41
N ALA A 63 -8.76 12.04 2.26
CA ALA A 63 -9.98 12.85 2.13
C ALA A 63 -10.14 13.88 3.27
N ASN A 64 -9.06 14.62 3.53
CA ASN A 64 -8.94 15.64 4.59
C ASN A 64 -8.96 15.13 6.04
N THR A 65 -8.97 13.82 6.27
CA THR A 65 -8.97 13.18 7.61
C THR A 65 -7.65 12.48 7.88
N ASP A 66 -7.07 12.67 9.08
CA ASP A 66 -5.86 11.95 9.48
C ASP A 66 -6.18 10.51 9.89
N VAL A 67 -5.69 9.55 9.10
CA VAL A 67 -5.86 8.11 9.33
C VAL A 67 -4.54 7.57 9.89
N LYS A 68 -4.55 7.22 11.18
CA LYS A 68 -3.33 6.99 11.99
C LYS A 68 -2.75 5.58 11.94
N ARG A 69 -3.48 4.61 11.39
CA ARG A 69 -3.11 3.18 11.43
C ARG A 69 -3.22 2.56 10.04
N ILE A 70 -2.39 3.03 9.13
CA ILE A 70 -2.31 2.50 7.77
C ILE A 70 -1.19 1.48 7.73
N MET A 71 -1.56 0.23 7.47
CA MET A 71 -0.59 -0.85 7.27
C MET A 71 -0.04 -0.77 5.85
N VAL A 72 1.28 -0.71 5.71
CA VAL A 72 1.96 -0.79 4.41
C VAL A 72 2.36 -2.24 4.18
N ASP A 73 1.90 -2.79 3.06
CA ASP A 73 2.17 -4.14 2.58
C ASP A 73 2.89 -4.03 1.23
N ASP A 74 4.06 -4.65 1.10
CA ASP A 74 4.82 -4.69 -0.16
C ASP A 74 4.38 -5.85 -1.08
N GLY A 75 3.52 -6.74 -0.58
CA GLY A 75 3.12 -7.95 -1.27
C GLY A 75 2.05 -7.77 -2.34
N ASN A 76 1.29 -6.67 -2.31
CA ASN A 76 0.09 -6.49 -3.14
C ASN A 76 -0.18 -5.02 -3.52
N GLY A 77 -0.54 -4.78 -4.79
CA GLY A 77 -0.89 -3.46 -5.31
C GLY A 77 -2.33 -2.98 -5.02
N VAL A 78 -3.13 -3.75 -4.30
CA VAL A 78 -4.53 -3.44 -3.96
C VAL A 78 -4.60 -2.75 -2.59
N CYS A 79 -5.11 -1.51 -2.59
CA CYS A 79 -5.43 -0.78 -1.37
C CYS A 79 -6.79 -1.19 -0.81
N ILE A 80 -6.86 -1.49 0.49
CA ILE A 80 -8.06 -1.97 1.16
C ILE A 80 -8.40 -1.02 2.31
N ILE A 81 -9.69 -0.73 2.49
CA ILE A 81 -10.19 0.07 3.61
C ILE A 81 -11.30 -0.65 4.36
N HIS A 82 -11.22 -0.65 5.68
CA HIS A 82 -12.26 -1.21 6.52
C HIS A 82 -13.48 -0.26 6.52
N PRO A 83 -14.73 -0.76 6.33
CA PRO A 83 -15.93 0.09 6.33
C PRO A 83 -16.13 0.94 7.60
N ARG A 84 -15.51 0.57 8.73
CA ARG A 84 -15.53 1.37 9.97
C ARG A 84 -14.79 2.70 9.79
N VAL A 85 -13.68 2.71 9.06
CA VAL A 85 -12.90 3.92 8.77
C VAL A 85 -13.74 4.87 7.90
N LEU A 86 -14.37 4.36 6.85
CA LEU A 86 -15.28 5.14 6.00
C LEU A 86 -16.49 5.68 6.76
N THR A 87 -16.97 4.96 7.77
CA THR A 87 -18.05 5.43 8.67
C THR A 87 -17.57 6.63 9.49
N GLN A 88 -16.37 6.55 10.07
CA GLN A 88 -15.77 7.65 10.84
C GLN A 88 -15.48 8.87 9.99
N MET A 89 -15.09 8.67 8.72
CA MET A 89 -14.87 9.74 7.74
C MET A 89 -16.15 10.30 7.14
N ARG A 90 -17.32 9.69 7.39
CA ARG A 90 -18.63 10.05 6.79
C ARG A 90 -18.62 9.97 5.25
N LEU A 91 -18.07 8.89 4.72
CA LEU A 91 -17.93 8.65 3.27
C LEU A 91 -18.64 7.37 2.78
N LYS A 92 -19.49 6.77 3.63
CA LYS A 92 -20.19 5.51 3.31
C LYS A 92 -21.13 5.62 2.11
N ASP A 93 -21.73 6.78 1.93
CA ASP A 93 -22.64 7.13 0.84
C ASP A 93 -21.94 7.26 -0.52
N LYS A 94 -20.61 7.37 -0.53
CA LYS A 94 -19.79 7.53 -1.75
C LYS A 94 -19.22 6.20 -2.28
N ILE A 95 -19.52 5.09 -1.61
CA ILE A 95 -19.05 3.77 -2.04
C ILE A 95 -19.78 3.36 -3.32
N ILE A 96 -19.01 2.97 -4.32
CA ILE A 96 -19.54 2.39 -5.55
C ILE A 96 -19.66 0.88 -5.34
N PRO A 97 -20.86 0.29 -5.46
CA PRO A 97 -21.03 -1.16 -5.32
C PRO A 97 -20.23 -1.90 -6.37
N ARG A 98 -19.24 -2.69 -5.92
CA ARG A 98 -18.42 -3.56 -6.75
C ARG A 98 -17.86 -4.68 -5.91
N CYS A 99 -18.12 -5.91 -6.35
CA CYS A 99 -17.57 -7.08 -5.72
C CYS A 99 -16.35 -7.55 -6.52
N ILE A 100 -15.21 -7.60 -5.85
CA ILE A 100 -14.05 -8.37 -6.27
C ILE A 100 -13.69 -9.39 -5.20
N THR A 101 -12.89 -10.36 -5.59
CA THR A 101 -12.40 -11.42 -4.71
C THR A 101 -10.94 -11.15 -4.38
N LEU A 102 -10.61 -11.16 -3.10
CA LEU A 102 -9.26 -11.00 -2.57
C LEU A 102 -8.82 -12.32 -1.95
N THR A 103 -7.60 -12.78 -2.23
CA THR A 103 -7.07 -14.02 -1.68
C THR A 103 -6.02 -13.71 -0.62
N GLY A 104 -6.38 -13.81 0.66
CA GLY A 104 -5.50 -13.68 1.83
C GLY A 104 -4.30 -14.64 1.82
N PHE A 105 -3.28 -14.35 2.65
CA PHE A 105 -2.10 -15.21 2.82
C PHE A 105 -2.36 -16.64 3.28
N ASN A 106 -3.42 -16.84 4.06
CA ASN A 106 -3.86 -18.16 4.49
C ASN A 106 -4.69 -18.85 3.40
N ASN A 107 -4.64 -18.36 2.15
CA ASN A 107 -5.52 -18.74 1.04
C ASN A 107 -7.02 -18.52 1.35
N ALA A 108 -7.35 -17.73 2.38
CA ALA A 108 -8.73 -17.34 2.62
C ALA A 108 -9.18 -16.40 1.51
N VAL A 109 -10.37 -16.65 1.02
CA VAL A 109 -10.97 -15.86 -0.06
C VAL A 109 -11.99 -14.94 0.58
N GLU A 110 -11.75 -13.63 0.51
CA GLU A 110 -12.64 -12.60 1.02
C GLU A 110 -13.21 -11.78 -0.13
N ARG A 111 -14.45 -11.32 0.02
CA ARG A 111 -15.12 -10.49 -0.96
C ARG A 111 -15.15 -9.05 -0.50
N THR A 112 -15.08 -8.15 -1.46
CA THR A 112 -15.28 -6.72 -1.22
C THR A 112 -16.74 -6.36 -1.42
N SER A 113 -17.23 -5.39 -0.66
CA SER A 113 -18.58 -4.83 -0.79
C SER A 113 -18.65 -3.70 -1.81
N GLY A 114 -17.53 -3.00 -2.03
CA GLY A 114 -17.45 -1.90 -2.98
C GLY A 114 -16.05 -1.36 -3.18
N GLU A 115 -15.99 -0.24 -3.89
CA GLU A 115 -14.77 0.54 -4.08
C GLU A 115 -15.05 2.04 -3.92
N ILE A 116 -14.02 2.79 -3.57
CA ILE A 116 -14.09 4.23 -3.38
C ILE A 116 -12.76 4.88 -3.78
N LEU A 117 -12.84 5.95 -4.56
CA LEU A 117 -11.67 6.76 -4.91
C LEU A 117 -11.50 7.88 -3.87
N LEU A 118 -10.32 7.96 -3.27
CA LEU A 118 -10.01 8.95 -2.22
C LEU A 118 -8.66 9.63 -2.46
N PRO A 119 -8.55 10.95 -2.25
CA PRO A 119 -7.26 11.64 -2.25
C PRO A 119 -6.46 11.27 -0.99
N VAL A 120 -5.22 10.85 -1.18
CA VAL A 120 -4.24 10.52 -0.14
C VAL A 120 -3.10 11.53 -0.21
N LEU A 121 -2.88 12.26 0.88
CA LEU A 121 -1.76 13.19 1.03
C LEU A 121 -0.61 12.49 1.77
N ALA A 122 0.51 12.34 1.06
CA ALA A 122 1.76 11.78 1.56
C ALA A 122 2.93 12.64 1.06
N GLY A 123 3.90 12.96 1.93
CA GLY A 123 5.10 13.70 1.52
C GLY A 123 4.85 15.09 0.90
N GLY A 124 3.68 15.70 1.09
CA GLY A 124 3.30 16.97 0.46
C GLY A 124 2.54 16.83 -0.88
N PHE A 125 2.39 15.61 -1.40
CA PHE A 125 1.69 15.32 -2.64
C PHE A 125 0.36 14.62 -2.38
N THR A 126 -0.67 14.98 -3.14
CA THR A 126 -1.99 14.34 -3.09
C THR A 126 -2.19 13.44 -4.30
N LEU A 127 -2.51 12.16 -4.07
CA LEU A 127 -2.80 11.18 -5.11
C LEU A 127 -4.20 10.59 -4.94
N GLU A 128 -4.98 10.51 -6.02
CA GLU A 128 -6.24 9.76 -6.02
C GLU A 128 -5.96 8.26 -5.98
N THR A 129 -6.40 7.60 -4.91
CA THR A 129 -6.16 6.18 -4.67
C THR A 129 -7.49 5.43 -4.60
N MET A 130 -7.60 4.34 -5.35
CA MET A 130 -8.77 3.47 -5.33
C MET A 130 -8.63 2.47 -4.16
N PHE A 131 -9.59 2.52 -3.24
CA PHE A 131 -9.68 1.58 -2.12
C PHE A 131 -10.82 0.60 -2.34
N HIS A 132 -10.56 -0.67 -2.08
CA HIS A 132 -11.60 -1.68 -1.98
C HIS A 132 -12.13 -1.76 -0.55
N VAL A 133 -13.44 -1.79 -0.41
CA VAL A 133 -14.14 -1.85 0.87
C VAL A 133 -14.39 -3.31 1.23
N MET A 134 -13.93 -3.73 2.40
CA MET A 134 -14.23 -5.07 2.92
C MET A 134 -15.74 -5.22 3.17
N ASP A 135 -16.26 -6.42 2.95
CA ASP A 135 -17.62 -6.78 3.36
C ASP A 135 -17.76 -6.83 4.90
#